data_AF-A0A257U379-F1
#
_entry.id   AF-A0A257U379-F1
#
_cell.length_a   1.000
_cell.length_b   1.000
_cell.length_c   1.000
_cell.angle_alpha   90.00
_cell.angle_beta   90.00
_cell.angle_gamma   90.00
#
_symmetry.space_group_name_H-M   'P 1'
#
loop_
_entity.id
_entity.type
_entity.pdbx_description
1 polymer ?
#
loop_
_entity_poly.entity_id
_entity_poly.type
_entity_poly.pdbx_seq_one_letter_code
_entity_poly.pdbx_strand_id
1 'polypeptide(L)'
;ALGTVRYSEGDYNAALQSFQAALNYGYDPAIANYDLSLTYAQNYHFHESDEAMAAARLAGGERLAALVPARDRDIIQPVFSLAQARAMLARKDPLVLLNRGLLPPPLARSRTFAHPLAIGAVLALMVAVVLLLARRHFGGLAASCLKCGRPFCRRCKLSHESQSYCTQCVNIFLKKDMVGIDAQLAKRQQLLRRQVSLRLERRLADLAVPGLGAAYGGRPVLGWLLAVVGVGGATAACLWLPAYVSPALMTVPVWPLEAVFTLLWAAAVAAAQLLRVEWR
;
A
#
# COMPACT_ATOMS: atom_id res chain seq x y z
N ALA A 1 19.49 -19.62 25.47
CA ALA A 1 18.89 -18.54 24.66
C ALA A 1 17.74 -17.83 25.37
N LEU A 2 16.68 -18.54 25.80
CA LEU A 2 15.63 -17.88 26.58
C LEU A 2 16.15 -17.37 27.94
N GLY A 3 16.95 -18.19 28.66
CA GLY A 3 17.54 -17.81 29.95
C GLY A 3 18.43 -16.58 29.87
N THR A 4 19.26 -16.48 28.82
CA THR A 4 20.16 -15.32 28.63
C THR A 4 19.39 -14.02 28.38
N VAL A 5 18.26 -14.07 27.66
CA VAL A 5 17.39 -12.89 27.49
C VAL A 5 16.77 -12.48 28.82
N ARG A 6 16.21 -13.43 29.58
CA ARG A 6 15.60 -13.15 30.89
C ARG A 6 16.60 -12.59 31.90
N TYR A 7 17.83 -13.09 31.90
CA TYR A 7 18.92 -12.56 32.71
C TYR A 7 19.22 -11.09 32.33
N SER A 8 19.28 -10.77 31.04
CA SER A 8 19.49 -9.39 30.57
C SER A 8 18.32 -8.44 30.88
N GLU A 9 17.10 -8.98 31.00
CA GLU A 9 15.91 -8.24 31.42
C GLU A 9 15.83 -8.05 32.95
N GLY A 10 16.73 -8.69 33.71
CA GLY A 10 16.77 -8.65 35.18
C GLY A 10 15.82 -9.62 35.88
N ASP A 11 15.12 -10.48 35.13
CA ASP A 11 14.28 -11.55 35.70
C ASP A 11 15.10 -12.81 35.98
N TYR A 12 15.88 -12.75 37.05
CA TYR A 12 16.80 -13.82 37.44
C TYR A 12 16.09 -15.11 37.85
N ASN A 13 14.89 -15.03 38.43
CA ASN A 13 14.10 -16.21 38.81
C ASN A 13 13.63 -16.98 37.57
N ALA A 14 13.10 -16.27 36.56
CA ALA A 14 12.71 -16.91 35.32
C ALA A 14 13.93 -17.37 34.49
N ALA A 15 15.09 -16.72 34.65
CA ALA A 15 16.35 -17.14 34.06
C ALA A 15 16.84 -18.48 34.64
N LEU A 16 16.81 -18.66 35.97
CA LEU A 16 17.18 -19.92 36.64
C LEU A 16 16.41 -21.11 36.08
N GLN A 17 15.07 -20.99 36.01
CA GLN A 17 14.21 -22.05 35.45
C GLN A 17 14.59 -22.39 34.00
N SER A 18 14.95 -21.37 33.21
CA SER A 18 15.30 -21.55 31.80
C SER A 18 16.65 -22.23 31.62
N PHE A 19 17.63 -21.94 32.47
CA PHE A 19 18.94 -22.57 32.45
C PHE A 19 18.89 -24.00 32.98
N GLN A 20 18.12 -24.27 34.04
CA GLN A 20 17.85 -25.64 34.51
C GLN A 20 17.15 -26.48 33.45
N ALA A 21 16.14 -25.92 32.77
CA ALA A 21 15.50 -26.59 31.65
C ALA A 21 16.50 -26.87 30.53
N ALA A 22 17.39 -25.92 30.18
CA ALA A 22 18.41 -26.13 29.17
C ALA A 22 19.36 -27.28 29.53
N LEU A 23 19.79 -27.37 30.79
CA LEU A 23 20.59 -28.49 31.30
C LEU A 23 19.85 -29.83 31.12
N ASN A 24 18.56 -29.88 31.49
CA ASN A 24 17.73 -31.08 31.36
C ASN A 24 17.51 -31.52 29.91
N TYR A 25 17.44 -30.57 28.97
CA TYR A 25 17.33 -30.86 27.54
C TYR A 25 18.68 -31.23 26.87
N GLY A 26 19.75 -31.37 27.64
CA GLY A 26 21.06 -31.79 27.15
C GLY A 26 21.88 -30.69 26.47
N TYR A 27 21.66 -29.41 26.85
CA TYR A 27 22.57 -28.34 26.48
C TYR A 27 23.95 -28.52 27.13
N ASP A 28 24.98 -27.88 26.60
CA ASP A 28 26.36 -28.02 27.08
C ASP A 28 26.45 -27.77 28.60
N PRO A 29 26.79 -28.81 29.41
CA PRO A 29 26.72 -28.73 30.86
C PRO A 29 27.74 -27.76 31.44
N ALA A 30 28.86 -27.50 30.76
CA ALA A 30 29.85 -26.52 31.23
C ALA A 30 29.29 -25.10 31.16
N ILE A 31 28.64 -24.76 30.04
CA ILE A 31 28.04 -23.44 29.80
C ILE A 31 26.79 -23.25 30.66
N ALA A 32 25.90 -24.25 30.69
CA ALA A 32 24.66 -24.19 31.47
C ALA A 32 24.91 -23.97 32.96
N ASN A 33 25.84 -24.73 33.56
CA ASN A 33 26.15 -24.62 34.98
C ASN A 33 26.90 -23.32 35.30
N TYR A 34 27.70 -22.80 34.37
CA TYR A 34 28.32 -21.49 34.52
C TYR A 34 27.27 -20.37 34.54
N ASP A 35 26.36 -20.34 33.57
CA ASP A 35 25.29 -19.33 33.53
C ASP A 35 24.36 -19.44 34.76
N LEU A 36 24.11 -20.67 35.24
CA LEU A 36 23.39 -20.90 36.50
C LEU A 36 24.12 -20.30 37.70
N SER A 37 25.43 -20.51 37.82
CA SER A 37 26.21 -19.97 38.93
C SER A 37 26.12 -18.44 39.02
N LEU A 38 26.24 -17.75 37.88
CA LEU A 38 26.08 -16.30 37.82
C LEU A 38 24.66 -15.86 38.20
N THR A 39 23.65 -16.58 37.73
CA THR A 39 22.25 -16.27 38.04
C THR A 39 21.93 -16.50 39.53
N TYR A 40 22.45 -17.57 40.14
CA TYR A 40 22.32 -17.82 41.58
C TYR A 40 23.01 -16.75 42.42
N ALA A 41 24.18 -16.28 41.98
CA ALA A 41 24.87 -15.18 42.63
C ALA A 41 24.05 -13.88 42.61
N GLN A 42 23.36 -13.57 41.49
CA GLN A 42 22.45 -12.40 41.42
C GLN A 42 21.23 -12.53 42.33
N ASN A 43 20.78 -13.76 42.60
CA ASN A 43 19.67 -14.04 43.50
C ASN A 43 20.10 -14.21 44.97
N TYR A 44 21.35 -13.96 45.33
CA TYR A 44 21.92 -14.13 46.68
C TYR A 44 21.96 -15.59 47.19
N HIS A 45 21.90 -16.57 46.28
CA HIS A 45 22.00 -18.00 46.58
C HIS A 45 23.45 -18.48 46.42
N PHE A 46 24.34 -18.03 47.30
CA PHE A 46 25.79 -18.22 47.13
C PHE A 46 26.24 -19.69 47.19
N HIS A 47 25.61 -20.50 48.04
CA HIS A 47 25.94 -21.93 48.15
C HIS A 47 25.65 -22.67 46.84
N GLU A 48 24.45 -22.48 46.29
CA GLU A 48 24.03 -23.08 45.01
C GLU A 48 24.86 -22.54 43.84
N SER A 49 25.27 -21.27 43.90
CA SER A 49 26.20 -20.68 42.95
C SER A 49 27.56 -21.39 42.95
N ASP A 50 28.14 -21.64 44.12
CA ASP A 50 29.44 -22.30 44.25
C ASP A 50 29.39 -23.76 43.78
N GLU A 51 28.31 -24.46 44.10
CA GLU A 51 28.04 -25.82 43.59
C GLU A 51 27.92 -25.85 42.07
N ALA A 52 27.14 -24.94 41.48
CA ALA A 52 26.98 -24.82 40.04
C ALA A 52 28.32 -24.46 39.35
N MET A 53 29.12 -23.57 39.94
CA MET A 53 30.44 -23.23 39.42
C MET A 53 31.41 -24.42 39.48
N ALA A 54 31.36 -25.22 40.55
CA ALA A 54 32.13 -26.45 40.66
C ALA A 54 31.72 -27.46 39.59
N ALA A 55 30.41 -27.66 39.38
CA ALA A 55 29.88 -28.53 38.33
C ALA A 55 30.29 -28.06 36.92
N ALA A 56 30.30 -26.75 36.66
CA ALA A 56 30.75 -26.19 35.39
C ALA A 56 32.24 -26.49 35.12
N ARG A 57 33.10 -26.36 36.13
CA ARG A 57 34.53 -26.66 36.03
C ARG A 57 34.80 -28.15 35.82
N LEU A 58 34.06 -29.02 36.50
CA LEU A 58 34.15 -30.48 36.30
C LEU A 58 33.75 -30.90 34.89
N ALA A 59 32.73 -30.27 34.31
CA ALA A 59 32.24 -30.59 32.98
C ALA A 59 33.16 -30.09 31.84
N GLY A 60 33.91 -29.00 32.03
CA GLY A 60 34.71 -28.41 30.94
C GLY A 60 35.60 -27.23 31.33
N GLY A 61 36.37 -27.35 32.42
CA GLY A 61 37.15 -26.25 33.00
C GLY A 61 38.11 -25.52 32.04
N GLU A 62 38.85 -26.23 31.18
CA GLU A 62 39.78 -25.59 30.21
C GLU A 62 39.03 -24.78 29.14
N ARG A 63 37.93 -25.34 28.62
CA ARG A 63 37.09 -24.68 27.62
C ARG A 63 36.36 -23.47 28.21
N LEU A 64 35.92 -23.58 29.47
CA LEU A 64 35.29 -22.48 30.18
C LEU A 64 36.27 -21.32 30.42
N ALA A 65 37.52 -21.63 30.81
CA ALA A 65 38.57 -20.64 30.99
C ALA A 65 38.92 -19.90 29.68
N ALA A 66 38.79 -20.55 28.53
CA ALA A 66 38.96 -19.91 27.22
C ALA A 66 37.77 -19.02 26.81
N LEU A 67 36.55 -19.32 27.29
CA LEU A 67 35.31 -18.59 26.96
C LEU A 67 35.06 -17.39 27.87
N VAL A 68 35.58 -17.42 29.11
CA VAL A 68 35.36 -16.38 30.12
C VAL A 68 36.67 -15.60 30.35
N PRO A 69 36.86 -14.45 29.69
CA PRO A 69 38.02 -13.61 29.96
C PRO A 69 37.95 -13.08 31.42
N ALA A 70 39.10 -13.04 32.10
CA ALA A 70 39.21 -12.78 33.54
C ALA A 70 38.62 -11.43 34.05
N ARG A 71 38.19 -10.54 33.15
CA ARG A 71 37.79 -9.16 33.47
C ARG A 71 36.27 -8.92 33.44
N ASP A 72 35.51 -9.71 32.68
CA ASP A 72 34.05 -9.59 32.58
C ASP A 72 33.41 -10.95 32.88
N ARG A 73 32.78 -11.06 34.06
CA ARG A 73 31.97 -12.22 34.45
C ARG A 73 30.53 -11.99 34.01
N ASP A 74 30.31 -12.04 32.71
CA ASP A 74 28.97 -12.00 32.13
C ASP A 74 28.54 -13.39 31.65
N ILE A 75 27.23 -13.58 31.51
CA ILE A 75 26.64 -14.83 31.01
C ILE A 75 27.10 -15.14 29.59
N ILE A 76 27.29 -16.41 29.27
CA ILE A 76 27.75 -16.84 27.95
C ILE A 76 26.57 -16.84 26.99
N GLN A 77 26.59 -15.95 26.00
CA GLN A 77 25.53 -15.93 25.01
C GLN A 77 25.61 -17.13 24.05
N PRO A 78 24.45 -17.74 23.70
CA PRO A 78 24.44 -18.83 22.73
C PRO A 78 24.81 -18.32 21.35
N VAL A 79 25.85 -18.91 20.76
CA VAL A 79 26.28 -18.61 19.40
C VAL A 79 25.49 -19.50 18.44
N PHE A 80 24.72 -18.90 17.54
CA PHE A 80 24.00 -19.62 16.50
C PHE A 80 24.74 -19.54 15.17
N SER A 81 24.88 -20.67 14.48
CA SER A 81 25.28 -20.64 13.08
C SER A 81 24.16 -20.07 12.21
N LEU A 82 24.52 -19.49 11.07
CA LEU A 82 23.56 -18.94 10.11
C LEU A 82 22.55 -20.00 9.62
N ALA A 83 22.97 -21.26 9.50
CA ALA A 83 22.09 -22.38 9.16
C ALA A 83 21.07 -22.68 10.27
N GLN A 84 21.52 -22.73 11.53
CA GLN A 84 20.64 -22.94 12.69
C GLN A 84 19.65 -21.80 12.87
N ALA A 85 20.11 -20.54 12.76
CA ALA A 85 19.25 -19.37 12.84
C ALA A 85 18.15 -19.41 11.76
N ARG A 86 18.49 -19.76 10.52
CA ARG A 86 17.51 -19.93 9.43
C ARG A 86 16.52 -21.07 9.72
N ALA A 87 16.99 -22.21 10.23
CA ALA A 87 16.12 -23.33 10.57
C ALA A 87 15.15 -22.97 11.72
N MET A 88 15.60 -22.20 12.71
CA MET A 88 14.75 -21.71 13.80
C MET A 88 13.69 -20.73 13.30
N LEU A 89 14.05 -19.81 12.41
CA LEU A 89 13.11 -18.88 11.79
C LEU A 89 12.09 -19.62 10.90
N ALA A 90 12.52 -20.61 10.14
CA ALA A 90 11.63 -21.38 9.26
C ALA A 90 10.54 -22.17 10.01
N ARG A 91 10.75 -22.49 11.30
CA ARG A 91 9.77 -23.19 12.14
C ARG A 91 8.71 -22.28 12.76
N LYS A 92 8.89 -20.95 12.69
CA LYS A 92 7.97 -19.99 13.30
C LYS A 92 6.91 -19.55 12.31
N ASP A 93 5.74 -19.19 12.83
CA ASP A 93 4.66 -18.66 12.01
C ASP A 93 5.11 -17.40 11.26
N PRO A 94 4.87 -17.33 9.94
CA PRO A 94 5.27 -16.19 9.13
C PRO A 94 4.58 -14.90 9.58
N LEU A 95 3.38 -14.99 10.16
CA LEU A 95 2.66 -13.83 10.71
C LEU A 95 3.39 -13.21 11.91
N VAL A 96 3.93 -14.05 12.81
CA VAL A 96 4.69 -13.60 13.99
C VAL A 96 6.00 -12.95 13.56
N LEU A 97 6.68 -13.53 12.57
CA LEU A 97 7.91 -12.99 12.02
C LEU A 97 7.68 -11.66 11.29
N LEU A 98 6.55 -11.52 10.59
CA LEU A 98 6.13 -10.27 9.95
C LEU A 98 5.83 -9.17 10.98
N ASN A 99 5.07 -9.48 12.03
CA ASN A 99 4.75 -8.52 13.09
C ASN A 99 6.00 -8.04 13.85
N ARG A 100 7.06 -8.85 13.88
CA ARG A 100 8.35 -8.48 14.48
C ARG A 100 9.32 -7.79 13.50
N GLY A 101 8.88 -7.50 12.27
CA GLY A 101 9.71 -6.85 11.25
C GLY A 101 10.89 -7.70 10.75
N LEU A 102 10.92 -8.99 11.07
CA LEU A 102 11.96 -9.93 10.63
C LEU A 102 11.70 -10.44 9.21
N LEU A 103 10.45 -10.36 8.75
CA LEU A 103 10.06 -10.55 7.37
C LEU A 103 9.65 -9.20 6.77
N PRO A 104 10.11 -8.85 5.56
CA PRO A 104 9.59 -7.69 4.87
C PRO A 104 8.10 -7.90 4.57
N PRO A 105 7.26 -6.85 4.63
CA PRO A 105 5.85 -6.97 4.31
C PRO A 105 5.66 -7.49 2.87
N PRO A 106 4.55 -8.20 2.60
CA PRO A 106 4.32 -8.86 1.31
C PRO A 106 4.42 -7.91 0.11
N LEU A 107 4.18 -6.62 0.32
CA LEU A 107 4.29 -5.56 -0.70
C LEU A 107 5.70 -4.93 -0.79
N ALA A 108 6.58 -5.12 0.19
CA ALA A 108 7.96 -4.62 0.19
C ALA A 108 8.97 -5.64 -0.34
N ARG A 109 8.51 -6.82 -0.77
CA ARG A 109 9.40 -7.75 -1.48
C ARG A 109 9.80 -7.06 -2.79
N SER A 110 11.11 -6.82 -2.92
CA SER A 110 11.88 -6.26 -4.05
C SER A 110 11.70 -6.96 -5.43
N ARG A 111 10.59 -7.69 -5.61
CA ARG A 111 10.18 -8.38 -6.84
C ARG A 111 8.85 -7.84 -7.39
N THR A 112 8.47 -6.61 -7.05
CA THR A 112 7.24 -5.97 -7.58
C THR A 112 7.23 -5.94 -9.11
N PHE A 113 8.38 -5.72 -9.75
CA PHE A 113 8.53 -5.74 -11.21
C PHE A 113 8.62 -7.16 -11.82
N ALA A 114 9.05 -8.16 -11.04
CA ALA A 114 9.13 -9.55 -11.48
C ALA A 114 7.84 -10.35 -11.17
N HIS A 115 6.84 -9.71 -10.56
CA HIS A 115 5.56 -10.35 -10.30
C HIS A 115 4.81 -10.55 -11.63
N PRO A 116 4.26 -11.75 -11.91
CA PRO A 116 3.61 -12.04 -13.19
C PRO A 116 2.46 -11.07 -13.52
N LEU A 117 1.74 -10.58 -12.50
CA LEU A 117 0.71 -9.55 -12.67
C LEU A 117 1.27 -8.20 -13.14
N ALA A 118 2.43 -7.79 -12.62
CA ALA A 118 3.05 -6.52 -13.01
C ALA A 118 3.55 -6.59 -14.47
N ILE A 119 4.18 -7.70 -14.83
CA ILE A 119 4.62 -7.97 -16.22
C ILE A 119 3.40 -7.99 -17.16
N GLY A 120 2.32 -8.68 -16.78
CA GLY A 120 1.08 -8.71 -17.55
C GLY A 120 0.45 -7.33 -17.75
N ALA A 121 0.42 -6.50 -16.70
CA ALA A 121 -0.11 -5.14 -16.77
C ALA A 121 0.72 -4.25 -17.72
N VAL A 122 2.06 -4.35 -17.67
CA VAL A 122 2.95 -3.59 -18.56
C VAL A 122 2.80 -4.04 -20.01
N LEU A 123 2.73 -5.35 -20.27
CA LEU A 123 2.51 -5.87 -21.62
C LEU A 123 1.15 -5.44 -22.18
N ALA A 124 0.08 -5.52 -21.38
CA ALA A 124 -1.24 -5.05 -21.78
C ALA A 124 -1.24 -3.55 -22.13
N LEU A 125 -0.56 -2.72 -21.34
CA LEU A 125 -0.40 -1.29 -21.62
C LEU A 125 0.36 -1.06 -22.93
N MET A 126 1.46 -1.78 -23.15
CA MET A 126 2.25 -1.69 -24.39
C MET A 126 1.41 -2.06 -25.61
N VAL A 127 0.66 -3.16 -25.57
CA VAL A 127 -0.24 -3.58 -26.66
C VAL A 127 -1.33 -2.53 -26.91
N ALA A 128 -1.93 -1.98 -25.85
CA ALA A 128 -2.95 -0.93 -25.98
C ALA A 128 -2.39 0.33 -26.66
N VAL A 129 -1.17 0.75 -26.30
CA VAL A 129 -0.49 1.91 -26.91
C VAL A 129 -0.18 1.64 -28.39
N VAL A 130 0.37 0.47 -28.72
CA VAL A 130 0.67 0.09 -30.12
C VAL A 130 -0.59 0.07 -30.96
N LEU A 131 -1.68 -0.53 -30.47
CA LEU A 131 -2.97 -0.55 -31.16
C LEU A 131 -3.53 0.87 -31.36
N LEU A 132 -3.40 1.74 -30.37
CA LEU A 132 -3.86 3.13 -30.45
C LEU A 132 -3.05 3.93 -31.50
N LEU A 133 -1.74 3.77 -31.54
CA LEU A 133 -0.86 4.41 -32.53
C LEU A 133 -1.13 3.87 -33.94
N ALA A 134 -1.24 2.55 -34.10
CA ALA A 134 -1.56 1.93 -35.38
C ALA A 134 -2.93 2.41 -35.92
N ARG A 135 -3.95 2.50 -35.05
CA ARG A 135 -5.26 3.04 -35.44
C ARG A 135 -5.20 4.51 -35.83
N ARG A 136 -4.40 5.33 -35.14
CA ARG A 136 -4.18 6.74 -35.52
C ARG A 136 -3.54 6.87 -36.89
N HIS A 137 -2.60 6.01 -37.24
CA HIS A 137 -1.87 6.07 -38.50
C HIS A 137 -2.68 5.52 -39.70
N PHE A 138 -3.29 4.34 -39.57
CA PHE A 138 -3.91 3.64 -40.71
C PHE A 138 -5.41 3.93 -40.89
N GLY A 139 -6.19 3.94 -39.80
CA GLY A 139 -7.67 3.96 -39.87
C GLY A 139 -8.30 5.31 -39.53
N GLY A 140 -7.57 6.19 -38.84
CA GLY A 140 -8.17 7.35 -38.18
C GLY A 140 -9.05 6.94 -36.99
N LEU A 141 -9.24 7.85 -36.04
CA LEU A 141 -10.15 7.63 -34.91
C LEU A 141 -11.55 8.17 -35.25
N ALA A 142 -12.58 7.45 -34.80
CA ALA A 142 -13.94 7.98 -34.85
C ALA A 142 -14.00 9.28 -34.04
N ALA A 143 -14.51 10.34 -34.64
CA ALA A 143 -14.69 11.62 -33.97
C ALA A 143 -16.10 11.68 -33.36
N SER A 144 -16.25 12.35 -32.22
CA SER A 144 -17.57 12.66 -31.65
C SER A 144 -18.09 13.98 -32.20
N CYS A 145 -19.34 14.03 -32.63
CA CYS A 145 -20.02 15.28 -33.01
C CYS A 145 -20.10 16.22 -31.80
N LEU A 146 -19.63 17.47 -31.91
CA LEU A 146 -19.69 18.43 -30.80
C LEU A 146 -21.11 18.68 -30.28
N LYS A 147 -22.11 18.58 -31.16
CA LYS A 147 -23.51 18.88 -30.80
C LYS A 147 -24.24 17.70 -30.19
N CYS A 148 -24.26 16.56 -30.89
CA CYS A 148 -25.02 15.39 -30.45
C CYS A 148 -24.18 14.24 -29.90
N GLY A 149 -22.84 14.36 -29.94
CA GLY A 149 -21.87 13.37 -29.46
C GLY A 149 -21.91 12.00 -30.13
N ARG A 150 -22.61 11.85 -31.27
CA ARG A 150 -22.57 10.60 -32.04
C ARG A 150 -21.17 10.40 -32.64
N PRO A 151 -20.61 9.17 -32.59
CA PRO A 151 -19.38 8.86 -33.28
C PRO A 151 -19.61 8.93 -34.78
N PHE A 152 -18.68 9.53 -35.51
CA PHE A 152 -18.69 9.58 -36.97
C PHE A 152 -17.26 9.45 -37.51
N CYS A 153 -17.13 8.91 -38.71
CA CYS A 153 -15.84 8.81 -39.38
C CYS A 153 -15.57 10.12 -40.13
N ARG A 154 -14.44 10.77 -39.83
CA ARG A 154 -14.00 11.99 -40.54
C ARG A 154 -13.68 11.73 -42.02
N ARG A 155 -13.20 10.51 -42.35
CA ARG A 155 -12.86 10.11 -43.72
C ARG A 155 -14.07 9.75 -44.58
N CYS A 156 -15.14 9.22 -43.98
CA CYS A 156 -16.36 8.88 -44.72
C CYS A 156 -17.21 10.11 -45.06
N LYS A 157 -16.82 11.30 -44.59
CA LYS A 157 -17.54 12.54 -44.83
C LYS A 157 -16.92 13.25 -46.04
N LEU A 158 -17.76 13.80 -46.92
CA LEU A 158 -17.27 14.66 -48.02
C LEU A 158 -16.51 15.86 -47.43
N SER A 159 -15.39 16.20 -48.05
CA SER A 159 -14.43 17.22 -47.60
C SER A 159 -15.01 18.63 -47.44
N HIS A 160 -16.14 18.92 -48.11
CA HIS A 160 -16.85 20.20 -48.03
C HIS A 160 -17.75 20.40 -46.81
N GLU A 161 -17.95 19.37 -45.96
CA GLU A 161 -18.80 19.52 -44.76
C GLU A 161 -17.99 19.78 -43.48
N SER A 162 -18.57 20.52 -42.52
CA SER A 162 -17.92 20.88 -41.25
C SER A 162 -17.34 19.66 -40.51
N GLN A 163 -16.04 19.69 -40.19
CA GLN A 163 -15.32 18.54 -39.63
C GLN A 163 -15.69 18.23 -38.16
N SER A 164 -16.49 19.07 -37.52
CA SER A 164 -16.84 19.00 -36.09
C SER A 164 -18.23 18.42 -35.79
N TYR A 165 -19.10 18.33 -36.80
CA TYR A 165 -20.48 17.86 -36.65
C TYR A 165 -20.76 16.62 -37.50
N CYS A 166 -21.63 15.73 -37.01
CA CYS A 166 -22.12 14.62 -37.82
C CYS A 166 -23.05 15.11 -38.95
N THR A 167 -23.21 14.30 -40.00
CA THR A 167 -24.07 14.60 -41.17
C THR A 167 -25.49 15.00 -40.77
N GLN A 168 -26.10 14.29 -39.82
CA GLN A 168 -27.44 14.61 -39.32
C GLN A 168 -27.51 15.99 -38.64
N CYS A 169 -26.50 16.36 -37.84
CA CYS A 169 -26.49 17.67 -37.18
C CYS A 169 -26.19 18.81 -38.17
N VAL A 170 -25.36 18.56 -39.19
CA VAL A 170 -25.13 19.54 -40.26
C VAL A 170 -26.43 19.80 -41.02
N ASN A 171 -27.14 18.75 -41.43
CA ASN A 171 -28.38 18.93 -42.19
C ASN A 171 -29.48 19.61 -41.38
N ILE A 172 -29.64 19.25 -40.10
CA ILE A 172 -30.70 19.84 -39.26
C ILE A 172 -30.37 21.28 -38.82
N PHE A 173 -29.11 21.58 -38.47
CA PHE A 173 -28.77 22.85 -37.82
C PHE A 173 -28.01 23.85 -38.70
N LEU A 174 -27.25 23.38 -39.70
CA LEU A 174 -26.54 24.26 -40.64
C LEU A 174 -27.34 24.44 -41.93
N LYS A 175 -27.91 23.37 -42.51
CA LYS A 175 -28.70 23.40 -43.76
C LYS A 175 -30.21 23.36 -43.47
N LYS A 176 -30.70 24.30 -42.66
CA LYS A 176 -32.06 24.36 -42.08
C LYS A 176 -33.22 24.13 -43.06
N ASP A 177 -33.00 24.33 -44.35
CA ASP A 177 -34.06 24.43 -45.37
C ASP A 177 -34.60 23.08 -45.88
N MET A 178 -33.99 21.93 -45.51
CA MET A 178 -34.32 20.64 -46.12
C MET A 178 -34.98 19.61 -45.18
N VAL A 179 -35.32 19.99 -43.95
CA VAL A 179 -35.75 19.01 -42.93
C VAL A 179 -37.04 19.46 -42.24
N GLY A 180 -38.07 18.59 -42.27
CA GLY A 180 -39.35 18.82 -41.61
C GLY A 180 -39.22 19.14 -40.11
N ILE A 181 -40.10 20.01 -39.62
CA ILE A 181 -40.08 20.56 -38.26
C ILE A 181 -40.10 19.44 -37.18
N ASP A 182 -40.83 18.36 -37.42
CA ASP A 182 -40.93 17.22 -36.51
C ASP A 182 -39.57 16.54 -36.28
N ALA A 183 -38.76 16.39 -37.33
CA ALA A 183 -37.42 15.83 -37.22
C ALA A 183 -36.45 16.75 -36.47
N GLN A 184 -36.66 18.08 -36.55
CA GLN A 184 -35.89 19.05 -35.77
C GLN A 184 -36.26 18.97 -34.27
N LEU A 185 -37.55 18.90 -33.94
CA LEU A 185 -38.07 18.78 -32.58
C LEU A 185 -37.62 17.47 -31.92
N ALA A 186 -37.75 16.34 -32.62
CA ALA A 186 -37.29 15.04 -32.14
C ALA A 186 -35.78 15.05 -31.83
N LYS A 187 -34.97 15.68 -32.70
CA LYS A 187 -33.53 15.81 -32.47
C LYS A 187 -33.22 16.71 -31.28
N ARG A 188 -33.97 17.80 -31.09
CA ARG A 188 -33.80 18.69 -29.94
C ARG A 188 -34.10 17.99 -28.62
N GLN A 189 -35.17 17.18 -28.57
CA GLN A 189 -35.47 16.34 -27.41
C GLN A 189 -34.36 15.31 -27.13
N GLN A 190 -33.81 14.68 -28.17
CA GLN A 190 -32.66 13.78 -28.02
C GLN A 190 -31.45 14.49 -27.40
N LEU A 191 -31.16 15.73 -27.83
CA LEU A 191 -30.07 16.53 -27.27
C LEU A 191 -30.29 16.87 -25.81
N LEU A 192 -31.51 17.27 -25.42
CA LEU A 192 -31.85 17.56 -24.03
C LEU A 192 -31.67 16.33 -23.13
N ARG A 193 -32.16 15.16 -23.55
CA ARG A 193 -31.98 13.90 -22.81
C ARG A 193 -30.49 13.56 -22.62
N ARG A 194 -29.69 13.72 -23.68
CA ARG A 194 -28.24 13.50 -23.61
C ARG A 194 -27.52 14.51 -22.71
N GLN A 195 -27.95 15.77 -22.68
CA GLN A 195 -27.39 16.76 -21.76
C GLN A 195 -27.71 16.42 -20.30
N VAL A 196 -28.86 15.80 -20.02
CA VAL A 196 -29.17 15.28 -18.68
C VAL A 196 -28.28 14.08 -18.35
N SER A 197 -28.12 13.12 -19.27
CA SER A 197 -27.27 11.94 -19.02
C SER A 197 -25.80 12.31 -18.79
N LEU A 198 -25.24 13.21 -19.62
CA LEU A 198 -23.86 13.69 -19.45
C LEU A 198 -23.66 14.44 -18.13
N ARG A 199 -24.68 15.18 -17.66
CA ARG A 199 -24.65 15.81 -16.33
C ARG A 199 -24.64 14.76 -15.23
N LEU A 200 -25.44 13.70 -15.36
CA LEU A 200 -25.47 12.63 -14.38
C LEU A 200 -24.17 11.83 -14.34
N GLU A 201 -23.66 11.39 -15.51
CA GLU A 201 -22.37 10.69 -15.65
C GLU A 201 -21.24 11.51 -15.02
N ARG A 202 -21.22 12.82 -15.27
CA ARG A 202 -20.25 13.72 -14.65
C ARG A 202 -20.39 13.75 -13.12
N ARG A 203 -21.60 13.91 -12.59
CA ARG A 203 -21.82 13.93 -11.14
C ARG A 203 -21.41 12.62 -10.47
N LEU A 204 -21.63 11.48 -11.13
CA LEU A 204 -21.16 10.18 -10.65
C LEU A 204 -19.62 10.09 -10.71
N ALA A 205 -19.00 10.57 -11.80
CA ALA A 205 -17.55 10.62 -11.94
C ALA A 205 -16.90 11.52 -10.88
N ASP A 206 -17.48 12.70 -10.60
CA ASP A 206 -17.04 13.64 -9.57
C ASP A 206 -17.28 13.09 -8.14
N LEU A 207 -18.19 12.13 -7.96
CA LEU A 207 -18.37 11.42 -6.69
C LEU A 207 -17.31 10.33 -6.48
N ALA A 208 -16.95 9.60 -7.53
CA ALA A 208 -15.92 8.57 -7.47
C ALA A 208 -14.52 9.16 -7.33
N VAL A 209 -14.19 10.18 -8.14
CA VAL A 209 -12.93 10.91 -8.08
C VAL A 209 -13.25 12.41 -8.17
N PRO A 210 -13.14 13.17 -7.07
CA PRO A 210 -13.45 14.58 -7.08
C PRO A 210 -12.59 15.31 -8.12
N GLY A 211 -13.22 16.12 -8.98
CA GLY A 211 -12.52 16.90 -10.02
C GLY A 211 -12.35 16.20 -11.37
N LEU A 212 -12.69 14.91 -11.51
CA LEU A 212 -12.62 14.19 -12.77
C LEU A 212 -13.53 14.82 -13.85
N GLY A 213 -14.75 15.21 -13.48
CA GLY A 213 -15.70 15.88 -14.35
C GLY A 213 -15.26 17.28 -14.78
N ALA A 214 -14.60 18.03 -13.89
CA ALA A 214 -14.02 19.34 -14.22
C ALA A 214 -12.82 19.22 -15.17
N ALA A 215 -12.01 18.16 -15.02
CA ALA A 215 -10.88 17.91 -15.89
C ALA A 215 -11.32 17.61 -17.33
N TYR A 216 -12.34 16.76 -17.51
CA TYR A 216 -12.89 16.43 -18.83
C TYR A 216 -13.78 17.53 -19.42
N GLY A 217 -14.39 18.37 -18.59
CA GLY A 217 -15.27 19.45 -19.05
C GLY A 217 -14.55 20.74 -19.46
N GLY A 218 -13.21 20.74 -19.57
CA GLY A 218 -12.45 21.88 -20.10
C GLY A 218 -11.77 22.77 -19.07
N ARG A 219 -11.74 22.37 -17.78
CA ARG A 219 -10.94 23.03 -16.74
C ARG A 219 -9.93 22.03 -16.13
N PRO A 220 -8.91 21.60 -16.90
CA PRO A 220 -8.00 20.53 -16.49
C PRO A 220 -7.21 20.86 -15.21
N VAL A 221 -6.74 22.10 -15.06
CA VAL A 221 -5.96 22.52 -13.88
C VAL A 221 -6.79 22.45 -12.60
N LEU A 222 -8.01 22.99 -12.63
CA LEU A 222 -8.91 22.98 -11.47
C LEU A 222 -9.36 21.55 -11.13
N GLY A 223 -9.67 20.75 -12.14
CA GLY A 223 -10.02 19.34 -11.95
C GLY A 223 -8.88 18.53 -11.33
N TRP A 224 -7.65 18.76 -11.77
CA TRP A 224 -6.47 18.10 -11.21
C TRP A 224 -6.23 18.50 -9.74
N LEU A 225 -6.33 19.78 -9.40
CA LEU A 225 -6.19 20.25 -8.01
C LEU A 225 -7.23 19.60 -7.09
N LEU A 226 -8.50 19.54 -7.51
CA LEU A 226 -9.56 18.88 -6.75
C LEU A 226 -9.33 17.38 -6.60
N ALA A 227 -8.81 16.73 -7.64
CA ALA A 227 -8.47 15.30 -7.60
C ALA A 227 -7.32 15.03 -6.62
N VAL A 228 -6.26 15.84 -6.64
CA VAL A 228 -5.13 15.71 -5.71
C VAL A 228 -5.59 15.91 -4.28
N VAL A 229 -6.36 16.97 -3.99
CA VAL A 229 -6.84 17.25 -2.63
C VAL A 229 -7.80 16.17 -2.15
N GLY A 230 -8.76 15.75 -2.98
CA GLY A 230 -9.75 14.76 -2.58
C GLY A 230 -9.16 13.36 -2.45
N VAL A 231 -8.45 12.85 -3.48
CA VAL A 231 -7.82 11.52 -3.40
C VAL A 231 -6.73 11.51 -2.33
N GLY A 232 -5.94 12.59 -2.23
CA GLY A 232 -4.95 12.77 -1.17
C GLY A 232 -5.56 12.72 0.23
N GLY A 233 -6.66 13.45 0.46
CA GLY A 233 -7.40 13.41 1.73
C GLY A 233 -7.97 12.03 2.05
N ALA A 234 -8.59 11.36 1.08
CA ALA A 234 -9.14 10.02 1.27
C ALA A 234 -8.04 8.97 1.57
N THR A 235 -6.93 9.01 0.83
CA THR A 235 -5.79 8.10 1.06
C THR A 235 -5.10 8.38 2.39
N ALA A 236 -4.96 9.65 2.77
CA ALA A 236 -4.42 10.03 4.07
C ALA A 236 -5.28 9.52 5.23
N ALA A 237 -6.60 9.72 5.15
CA ALA A 237 -7.56 9.29 6.18
C ALA A 237 -7.69 7.76 6.27
N CYS A 238 -7.85 7.06 5.14
CA CYS A 238 -8.20 5.64 5.16
C CYS A 238 -6.98 4.69 5.19
N LEU A 239 -5.81 5.13 4.71
CA LEU A 239 -4.64 4.24 4.55
C LEU A 239 -3.44 4.74 5.35
N TRP A 240 -3.06 6.00 5.20
CA TRP A 240 -1.80 6.49 5.76
C TRP A 240 -1.84 6.66 7.28
N LEU A 241 -2.87 7.33 7.80
CA LEU A 241 -3.07 7.54 9.23
C LEU A 241 -3.19 6.22 10.02
N PRO A 242 -4.06 5.27 9.64
CA PRO A 242 -4.16 4.02 10.37
C PRO A 242 -2.93 3.12 10.23
N ALA A 243 -2.29 3.05 9.05
CA ALA A 243 -1.18 2.11 8.83
C ALA A 243 0.19 2.60 9.32
N TYR A 244 0.47 3.91 9.25
CA TYR A 244 1.81 4.44 9.53
C TYR A 244 1.86 5.35 10.75
N VAL A 245 0.81 6.15 10.99
CA VAL A 245 0.81 7.17 12.03
C VAL A 245 0.27 6.61 13.36
N SER A 246 -0.80 5.80 13.32
CA SER A 246 -1.38 5.19 14.53
C SER A 246 -0.41 4.29 15.32
N PRO A 247 0.43 3.42 14.72
CA PRO A 247 1.36 2.60 15.48
C PRO A 247 2.58 3.39 15.98
N ALA A 248 2.90 4.52 15.35
CA ALA A 248 4.01 5.38 15.76
C ALA A 248 3.66 6.28 16.96
N LEU A 249 2.38 6.65 17.11
CA LEU A 249 1.94 7.62 18.12
C LEU A 249 1.40 7.01 19.42
N MET A 250 1.26 5.68 19.54
CA MET A 250 0.92 4.80 20.69
C MET A 250 -0.05 5.30 21.79
N THR A 251 0.03 6.55 22.23
CA THR A 251 -0.76 7.21 23.28
C THR A 251 -1.62 8.37 22.78
N VAL A 252 -1.36 8.93 21.59
CA VAL A 252 -2.13 10.08 21.07
C VAL A 252 -3.20 9.62 20.07
N PRO A 253 -4.49 9.99 20.28
CA PRO A 253 -5.54 9.63 19.35
C PRO A 253 -5.40 10.37 18.01
N VAL A 254 -5.47 9.63 16.89
CA VAL A 254 -5.36 10.15 15.51
C VAL A 254 -6.68 10.66 14.91
N TRP A 255 -7.81 10.52 15.64
CA TRP A 255 -9.13 10.97 15.18
C TRP A 255 -9.21 12.45 14.75
N PRO A 256 -8.51 13.45 15.35
CA PRO A 256 -8.62 14.83 14.88
C PRO A 256 -7.96 15.02 13.50
N LEU A 257 -6.88 14.28 13.21
CA LEU A 257 -6.24 14.31 11.89
C LEU A 257 -7.13 13.61 10.86
N GLU A 258 -7.72 12.46 11.20
CA GLU A 258 -8.69 11.78 10.34
C GLU A 258 -9.91 12.67 10.03
N ALA A 259 -10.41 13.41 11.02
CA ALA A 259 -11.50 14.37 10.84
C ALA A 259 -11.10 15.50 9.86
N VAL A 260 -9.87 16.03 9.95
CA VAL A 260 -9.40 17.07 9.03
C VAL A 260 -9.29 16.55 7.60
N PHE A 261 -8.71 15.37 7.38
CA PHE A 261 -8.57 14.81 6.03
C PHE A 261 -9.90 14.35 5.41
N THR A 262 -10.84 13.86 6.23
CA THR A 262 -12.19 13.54 5.76
C THR A 262 -12.98 14.81 5.42
N LEU A 263 -12.82 15.90 6.18
CA LEU A 263 -13.39 17.20 5.83
C LEU A 263 -12.80 17.77 4.54
N LEU A 264 -11.48 17.64 4.32
CA LEU A 264 -10.83 18.05 3.06
C LEU A 264 -11.37 17.27 1.87
N TRP A 265 -11.56 15.95 2.01
CA TRP A 265 -12.19 15.13 0.98
C TRP A 265 -13.64 15.57 0.71
N ALA A 266 -14.45 15.75 1.75
CA ALA A 266 -15.84 16.17 1.62
C ALA A 266 -15.95 17.55 0.96
N ALA A 267 -15.07 18.49 1.33
CA ALA A 267 -14.99 19.82 0.71
C ALA A 267 -14.61 19.74 -0.77
N ALA A 268 -13.67 18.87 -1.16
CA ALA A 268 -13.29 18.67 -2.54
C ALA A 268 -14.44 18.07 -3.38
N VAL A 269 -15.19 17.11 -2.83
CA VAL A 269 -16.39 16.54 -3.47
C VAL A 269 -17.49 17.59 -3.62
N ALA A 270 -17.77 18.36 -2.56
CA ALA A 270 -18.78 19.42 -2.61
C ALA A 270 -18.42 20.50 -3.64
N ALA A 271 -17.16 20.93 -3.67
CA ALA A 271 -16.65 21.88 -4.66
C ALA A 271 -16.79 21.33 -6.09
N ALA A 272 -16.46 20.05 -6.31
CA ALA A 272 -16.60 19.40 -7.62
C ALA A 272 -18.06 19.35 -8.11
N GLN A 273 -19.02 19.09 -7.21
CA GLN A 273 -20.46 19.04 -7.51
C GLN A 273 -21.06 20.42 -7.79
N LEU A 274 -20.59 21.46 -7.11
CA LEU A 274 -21.06 22.84 -7.27
C LEU A 274 -20.49 23.52 -8.52
N LEU A 275 -19.37 23.03 -9.06
CA LEU A 275 -18.76 23.59 -10.26
C LEU A 275 -19.65 23.42 -11.49
N ARG A 276 -20.19 24.55 -11.96
CA ARG A 276 -20.80 24.63 -13.30
C ARG A 276 -19.69 24.58 -14.33
N VAL A 277 -19.72 23.52 -15.14
CA VAL A 277 -18.79 23.37 -16.26
C VAL A 277 -19.62 23.43 -17.53
N GLU A 278 -19.32 24.42 -18.35
CA GLU A 278 -19.95 24.62 -19.65
C GLU A 278 -19.21 23.75 -20.66
N TRP A 279 -19.92 22.78 -21.23
CA TRP A 279 -19.38 21.95 -22.32
C TRP A 279 -19.26 22.83 -23.57
N ARG A 280 -18.02 23.07 -24.00
CA ARG A 280 -17.70 23.69 -25.31
C ARG A 280 -17.80 22.67 -26.44
#